data_AF-X1AV18-F1
#
_entry.id   AF-X1AV18-F1
#
_cell.length_a   1.000
_cell.length_b   1.000
_cell.length_c   1.000
_cell.angle_alpha   90.00
_cell.angle_beta   90.00
_cell.angle_gamma   90.00
#
_symmetry.space_group_name_H-M   'P 1'
#
loop_
_entity.id
_entity.type
_entity.pdbx_description
1 polymer ?
#
loop_
_entity_poly.entity_id
_entity_poly.type
_entity_poly.pdbx_seq_one_letter_code
_entity_poly.pdbx_strand_id
1 'polypeptide(L)'
;YTNSLKILQDYETIINEIGVNVVNDIEKAQSNAEGLIELFINRQVLVYNDLDPSHRLSKFYEAETYSANLILWYPDGVIIELGFENAKVGNIMQHEDNVYSLDIMLNKKIDGNYLNQTLNRNSEGLTFRIAFSSKNRSFDNFKIVGIRNAESSDMIDYSKALKEVNSEDLNEEELTKIHDGIKAILGDYNNYLALLGDPDEIEEDKVFYKESFTNIFENSETKIYNDINPEPEKSLINVSSYIIQYGENFPGGIKNISVNIDSADFGKVIKSEAGNFYTYAYADKFFSGSFKGKEAFSEM
;
A
#
# COMPACT_ATOMS: atom_id res chain seq x y z
N TYR A 1 15.20 19.36 -6.94
CA TYR A 1 15.49 18.91 -5.57
C TYR A 1 14.93 19.85 -4.50
N THR A 2 14.76 21.15 -4.75
CA THR A 2 14.17 22.10 -3.77
C THR A 2 12.81 21.65 -3.24
N ASN A 3 11.91 21.15 -4.08
CA ASN A 3 10.61 20.62 -3.64
C ASN A 3 10.74 19.36 -2.78
N SER A 4 11.69 18.48 -3.11
CA SER A 4 11.97 17.27 -2.31
C SER A 4 12.51 17.63 -0.92
N LEU A 5 13.39 18.63 -0.83
CA LEU A 5 13.87 19.15 0.46
C LEU A 5 12.76 19.86 1.23
N LYS A 6 11.87 20.59 0.54
CA LYS A 6 10.71 21.21 1.16
C LYS A 6 9.82 20.20 1.87
N ILE A 7 9.50 19.07 1.22
CA ILE A 7 8.73 17.98 1.86
C ILE A 7 9.41 17.45 3.14
N LEU A 8 10.73 17.37 3.15
CA LEU A 8 11.47 16.95 4.34
C LEU A 8 11.49 18.02 5.45
N GLN A 9 11.49 19.30 5.08
CA GLN A 9 11.32 20.41 6.03
C GLN A 9 9.91 20.43 6.63
N ASP A 10 8.90 20.16 5.82
CA ASP A 10 7.51 19.99 6.27
C ASP A 10 7.42 18.79 7.25
N TYR A 11 8.07 17.67 6.93
CA TYR A 11 8.17 16.50 7.81
C TYR A 11 8.79 16.82 9.18
N GLU A 12 9.94 17.50 9.20
CA GLU A 12 10.60 17.92 10.44
C GLU A 12 9.70 18.85 11.25
N THR A 13 9.12 19.86 10.60
CA THR A 13 8.26 20.85 11.23
C THR A 13 7.07 20.18 11.92
N ILE A 14 6.33 19.34 11.19
CA ILE A 14 5.12 18.70 11.73
C ILE A 14 5.46 17.74 12.85
N ILE A 15 6.52 16.94 12.74
CA ILE A 15 6.96 16.05 13.82
C ILE A 15 7.29 16.83 15.10
N ASN A 16 7.97 17.95 14.98
CA ASN A 16 8.27 18.80 16.12
C ASN A 16 7.01 19.43 16.71
N GLU A 17 6.04 19.81 15.89
CA GLU A 17 4.75 20.28 16.40
C GLU A 17 3.98 19.19 17.15
N ILE A 18 4.01 17.93 16.69
CA ILE A 18 3.46 16.79 17.45
C ILE A 18 4.19 16.67 18.80
N GLY A 19 5.52 16.67 18.78
CA GLY A 19 6.37 16.55 19.97
C GLY A 19 6.21 17.70 20.97
N VAL A 20 5.93 18.93 20.53
CA VAL A 20 5.67 20.06 21.43
C VAL A 20 4.24 20.03 21.98
N ASN A 21 3.26 19.66 21.14
CA ASN A 21 1.86 19.69 21.53
C ASN A 21 1.49 18.52 22.44
N VAL A 22 2.17 17.38 22.41
CA VAL A 22 1.88 16.25 23.32
C VAL A 22 1.89 16.64 24.80
N VAL A 23 2.69 17.63 25.17
CA VAL A 23 2.80 18.12 26.55
C VAL A 23 1.60 18.97 26.97
N ASN A 24 1.05 19.77 26.04
CA ASN A 24 0.15 20.88 26.38
C ASN A 24 -1.25 20.76 25.73
N ASP A 25 -1.38 20.04 24.63
CA ASP A 25 -2.57 19.94 23.79
C ASP A 25 -2.55 18.65 22.94
N ILE A 26 -3.05 17.56 23.52
CA ILE A 26 -3.01 16.23 22.88
C ILE A 26 -3.91 16.14 21.65
N GLU A 27 -5.03 16.87 21.62
CA GLU A 27 -5.93 16.90 20.46
C GLU A 27 -5.22 17.55 19.27
N LYS A 28 -4.50 18.65 19.51
CA LYS A 28 -3.67 19.27 18.47
C LYS A 28 -2.50 18.38 18.04
N ALA A 29 -1.89 17.64 18.96
CA ALA A 29 -0.86 16.66 18.60
C ALA A 29 -1.40 15.55 17.67
N GLN A 30 -2.63 15.07 17.93
CA GLN A 30 -3.32 14.11 17.06
C GLN A 30 -3.63 14.69 15.68
N SER A 31 -4.18 15.91 15.62
CA SER A 31 -4.45 16.58 14.33
C SER A 31 -3.16 16.81 13.52
N ASN A 32 -2.05 17.15 14.18
CA ASN A 32 -0.76 17.26 13.51
C ASN A 32 -0.22 15.90 13.02
N ALA A 33 -0.52 14.81 13.73
CA ALA A 33 -0.16 13.46 13.28
C ALA A 33 -0.90 13.08 11.99
N GLU A 34 -2.13 13.53 11.79
CA GLU A 34 -2.83 13.39 10.50
C GLU A 34 -2.09 14.18 9.40
N GLY A 35 -1.70 15.43 9.67
CA GLY A 35 -0.91 16.23 8.74
C GLY A 35 0.45 15.59 8.39
N LEU A 36 1.08 14.89 9.33
CA LEU A 36 2.30 14.11 9.07
C LEU A 36 2.04 12.96 8.13
N ILE A 37 0.96 12.20 8.36
CA ILE A 37 0.56 11.06 7.53
C ILE A 37 0.29 11.53 6.09
N GLU A 38 -0.26 12.73 5.91
CA GLU A 38 -0.50 13.31 4.57
C GLU A 38 0.77 13.60 3.76
N LEU A 39 1.95 13.69 4.39
CA LEU A 39 3.21 13.79 3.64
C LEU A 39 3.61 12.48 2.95
N PHE A 40 3.04 11.37 3.40
CA PHE A 40 3.29 10.04 2.85
C PHE A 40 2.30 9.71 1.74
N ILE A 41 2.71 8.85 0.81
CA ILE A 41 1.83 8.45 -0.29
C ILE A 41 0.60 7.69 0.22
N ASN A 42 0.82 6.75 1.15
CA ASN A 42 -0.23 6.04 1.86
C ASN A 42 0.14 5.88 3.34
N ARG A 43 -0.84 5.48 4.16
CA ARG A 43 -0.66 5.32 5.61
C ARG A 43 0.24 4.14 5.98
N GLN A 44 0.31 3.14 5.10
CA GLN A 44 1.12 1.92 5.24
C GLN A 44 2.60 2.12 4.84
N VAL A 45 3.03 3.36 4.57
CA VAL A 45 4.44 3.60 4.26
C VAL A 45 5.32 3.21 5.45
N LEU A 46 6.32 2.38 5.16
CA LEU A 46 7.31 1.93 6.13
C LEU A 46 8.31 3.05 6.47
N VAL A 47 8.41 3.34 7.76
CA VAL A 47 9.28 4.34 8.38
C VAL A 47 10.24 3.63 9.32
N TYR A 48 11.53 4.02 9.28
CA TYR A 48 12.54 3.50 10.20
C TYR A 48 12.18 3.80 11.66
N ASN A 49 12.14 2.76 12.48
CA ASN A 49 11.90 2.84 13.90
C ASN A 49 13.18 3.21 14.65
N ASP A 50 13.35 4.52 14.87
CA ASP A 50 14.36 5.12 15.74
C ASP A 50 13.81 5.48 17.13
N LEU A 51 12.57 5.07 17.42
CA LEU A 51 11.94 5.31 18.71
C LEU A 51 12.31 4.21 19.71
N ASP A 52 12.63 2.98 19.27
CA ASP A 52 13.04 1.88 20.15
C ASP A 52 14.55 1.86 20.48
N PRO A 53 14.98 2.32 21.68
CA PRO A 53 16.39 2.33 22.05
C PRO A 53 16.96 0.93 22.26
N SER A 54 16.10 -0.08 22.44
CA SER A 54 16.51 -1.47 22.61
C SER A 54 16.53 -2.26 21.29
N HIS A 55 16.02 -1.68 20.20
CA HIS A 55 15.84 -2.31 18.88
C HIS A 55 15.26 -3.74 18.96
N ARG A 56 14.34 -3.97 19.89
CA ARG A 56 13.64 -5.24 20.11
C ARG A 56 12.40 -5.37 19.23
N LEU A 57 11.87 -4.24 18.79
CA LEU A 57 10.72 -4.17 17.90
C LEU A 57 11.17 -4.12 16.43
N SER A 58 10.21 -4.18 15.52
CA SER A 58 10.49 -4.05 14.08
C SER A 58 11.34 -2.81 13.80
N LYS A 59 12.32 -2.96 12.90
CA LYS A 59 13.10 -1.82 12.39
C LYS A 59 12.25 -0.85 11.56
N PHE A 60 11.08 -1.29 11.11
CA PHE A 60 10.18 -0.50 10.28
C PHE A 60 8.77 -0.53 10.84
N TYR A 61 8.14 0.63 10.90
CA TYR A 61 6.73 0.81 11.27
C TYR A 61 5.97 1.50 10.16
N GLU A 62 4.66 1.26 10.10
CA GLU A 62 3.76 2.11 9.31
C GLU A 62 3.81 3.56 9.85
N ALA A 63 3.59 4.54 8.99
CA ALA A 63 3.64 5.96 9.35
C ALA A 63 2.69 6.31 10.50
N GLU A 64 1.50 5.71 10.53
CA GLU A 64 0.51 5.89 11.59
C GLU A 64 0.99 5.30 12.93
N THR A 65 1.55 4.09 12.91
CA THR A 65 2.14 3.48 14.11
C THR A 65 3.33 4.30 14.62
N TYR A 66 4.14 4.83 13.71
CA TYR A 66 5.28 5.67 14.04
C TYR A 66 4.84 6.98 14.71
N SER A 67 3.85 7.67 14.15
CA SER A 67 3.34 8.95 14.69
C SER A 67 2.66 8.75 16.05
N ALA A 68 1.86 7.69 16.21
CA ALA A 68 1.26 7.33 17.50
C ALA A 68 2.33 7.00 18.56
N ASN A 69 3.39 6.27 18.18
CA ASN A 69 4.49 5.97 19.09
C ASN A 69 5.27 7.21 19.51
N LEU A 70 5.42 8.22 18.64
CA LEU A 70 6.05 9.49 19.02
C LEU A 70 5.32 10.14 20.20
N ILE A 71 3.98 10.19 20.15
CA ILE A 71 3.12 10.74 21.21
C ILE A 71 3.24 9.90 22.49
N LEU A 72 3.22 8.57 22.37
CA LEU A 72 3.24 7.67 23.53
C LEU A 72 4.60 7.60 24.22
N TRP A 73 5.69 7.64 23.45
CA TRP A 73 7.04 7.38 23.95
C TRP A 73 7.72 8.64 24.47
N TYR A 74 7.27 9.83 24.05
CA TYR A 74 7.83 11.11 24.49
C TYR A 74 6.75 11.98 25.16
N PRO A 75 6.25 11.60 26.35
CA PRO A 75 5.20 12.35 27.04
C PRO A 75 5.63 13.76 27.47
N ASP A 76 6.94 13.97 27.66
CA ASP A 76 7.53 15.28 28.01
C ASP A 76 7.91 16.10 26.76
N GLY A 77 7.59 15.58 25.57
CA GLY A 77 7.94 16.16 24.29
C GLY A 77 9.31 15.75 23.75
N VAL A 78 9.51 16.04 22.46
CA VAL A 78 10.72 15.68 21.70
C VAL A 78 11.02 16.71 20.63
N ILE A 79 12.30 16.96 20.40
CA ILE A 79 12.81 17.75 19.28
C ILE A 79 13.57 16.82 18.34
N ILE A 80 13.25 16.92 17.05
CA ILE A 80 13.88 16.21 15.95
C ILE A 80 14.47 17.23 14.99
N GLU A 81 15.76 17.07 14.70
CA GLU A 81 16.47 17.90 13.73
C GLU A 81 16.99 17.06 12.56
N LEU A 82 16.76 17.52 11.33
CA LEU A 82 17.28 16.93 10.10
C LEU A 82 18.43 17.79 9.55
N GLY A 83 19.62 17.21 9.38
CA GLY A 83 20.81 17.91 8.91
C GLY A 83 20.82 18.21 7.41
N PHE A 84 20.00 19.17 6.96
CA PHE A 84 19.84 19.53 5.55
C PHE A 84 21.12 20.03 4.88
N GLU A 85 22.00 20.70 5.62
CA GLU A 85 23.26 21.24 5.08
C GLU A 85 24.23 20.15 4.59
N ASN A 86 24.04 18.91 5.07
CA ASN A 86 24.85 17.74 4.71
C ASN A 86 24.07 16.71 3.89
N ALA A 87 22.89 17.08 3.35
CA ALA A 87 22.04 16.16 2.61
C ALA A 87 22.74 15.65 1.33
N LYS A 88 22.80 14.33 1.17
CA LYS A 88 23.31 13.68 -0.04
C LYS A 88 22.13 13.21 -0.87
N VAL A 89 22.05 13.68 -2.11
CA VAL A 89 20.96 13.35 -3.04
C VAL A 89 21.47 12.31 -4.03
N GLY A 90 20.73 11.20 -4.16
CA GLY A 90 20.98 10.18 -5.15
C GLY A 90 20.51 10.57 -6.55
N ASN A 91 20.70 9.66 -7.51
CA ASN A 91 20.18 9.84 -8.86
C ASN A 91 18.66 9.72 -8.87
N ILE A 92 18.01 10.42 -9.80
CA ILE A 92 16.60 10.23 -10.09
C ILE A 92 16.41 8.86 -10.76
N MET A 93 15.50 8.07 -10.22
CA MET A 93 15.07 6.78 -10.74
C MET A 93 13.72 6.95 -11.42
N GLN A 94 13.60 6.46 -12.66
CA GLN A 94 12.34 6.37 -13.38
C GLN A 94 11.72 4.99 -13.15
N HIS A 95 10.40 4.94 -12.93
CA HIS A 95 9.66 3.69 -12.71
C HIS A 95 8.69 3.42 -13.85
N GLU A 96 7.66 4.25 -13.97
CA GLU A 96 6.67 4.25 -15.05
C GLU A 96 6.85 5.50 -15.93
N ASP A 97 5.99 5.71 -16.94
CA ASP A 97 6.17 6.76 -17.95
C ASP A 97 6.36 8.16 -17.33
N ASN A 98 5.62 8.47 -16.26
CA ASN A 98 5.63 9.79 -15.62
C ASN A 98 5.95 9.74 -14.11
N VAL A 99 6.41 8.61 -13.58
CA VAL A 99 6.69 8.44 -12.14
C VAL A 99 8.20 8.35 -11.89
N TYR A 100 8.66 9.19 -10.97
CA TYR A 100 10.06 9.30 -10.60
C TYR A 100 10.22 9.20 -9.09
N SER A 101 11.42 8.83 -8.65
CA SER A 101 11.82 8.93 -7.26
C SER A 101 13.29 9.30 -7.12
N LEU A 102 13.66 9.81 -5.95
CA LEU A 102 15.04 10.02 -5.58
C LEU A 102 15.24 9.72 -4.09
N ASP A 103 16.44 9.28 -3.75
CA ASP A 103 16.85 9.04 -2.36
C ASP A 103 17.58 10.28 -1.83
N ILE A 104 17.19 10.76 -0.64
CA ILE A 104 17.86 11.82 0.11
C ILE A 104 18.39 11.24 1.41
N MET A 105 19.70 11.25 1.58
CA MET A 105 20.36 10.80 2.79
C MET A 105 20.70 12.00 3.68
N LEU A 106 20.29 11.98 4.94
CA LEU A 106 20.58 13.01 5.92
C LEU A 106 20.69 12.41 7.32
N ASN A 107 21.29 13.14 8.25
CA ASN A 107 21.34 12.72 9.65
C ASN A 107 20.14 13.29 10.39
N LYS A 108 19.41 12.44 11.11
CA LYS A 108 18.42 12.84 12.09
C LYS A 108 19.06 12.88 13.47
N LYS A 109 18.73 13.89 14.26
CA LYS A 109 19.08 13.99 15.68
C LYS A 109 17.81 14.08 16.50
N ILE A 110 17.80 13.42 17.64
CA ILE A 110 16.69 13.43 18.59
C ILE A 110 17.19 14.04 19.89
N ASP A 111 16.39 14.90 20.52
CA ASP A 111 16.58 15.33 21.90
C ASP A 111 15.23 15.29 22.62
N GLY A 112 15.10 14.40 23.61
CA GLY A 112 13.86 14.20 24.34
C GLY A 112 13.99 13.10 25.38
N ASN A 113 13.00 12.99 26.27
CA ASN A 113 12.96 11.93 27.27
C ASN A 113 11.96 10.86 26.84
N TYR A 114 12.39 9.59 26.90
CA TYR A 114 11.48 8.48 26.81
C TYR A 114 10.48 8.47 27.97
N LEU A 115 9.37 7.72 27.82
CA LEU A 115 8.33 7.53 28.84
C LEU A 115 8.88 7.07 30.21
N ASN A 116 10.00 6.36 30.21
CA ASN A 116 10.68 5.92 31.43
C ASN A 116 11.71 6.94 31.99
N GLN A 117 11.66 8.19 31.51
CA GLN A 117 12.57 9.31 31.83
C GLN A 117 14.04 9.09 31.41
N THR A 118 14.31 8.09 30.57
CA THR A 118 15.64 7.92 29.98
C THR A 118 15.83 8.95 28.87
N LEU A 119 16.92 9.71 28.94
CA LEU A 119 17.27 10.69 27.91
C LEU A 119 17.63 10.00 26.60
N ASN A 120 17.03 10.47 25.49
CA ASN A 120 17.40 10.11 24.13
C ASN A 120 18.14 11.26 23.45
N ARG A 121 19.38 11.00 23.03
CA ARG A 121 20.21 11.92 22.22
C ARG A 121 20.80 11.24 20.99
N ASN A 122 20.09 10.25 20.46
CA ASN A 122 20.56 9.47 19.33
C ASN A 122 20.67 10.33 18.08
N SER A 123 21.66 9.99 17.26
CA SER A 123 21.79 10.53 15.92
C SER A 123 21.95 9.39 14.95
N GLU A 124 21.11 9.38 13.92
CA GLU A 124 21.00 8.28 12.97
C GLU A 124 21.04 8.80 11.53
N GLY A 125 21.78 8.11 10.67
CA GLY A 125 21.76 8.37 9.23
C GLY A 125 20.50 7.75 8.63
N LEU A 126 19.64 8.58 8.03
CA LEU A 126 18.41 8.13 7.37
C LEU A 126 18.46 8.40 5.87
N THR A 127 17.86 7.50 5.11
CA THR A 127 17.56 7.67 3.69
C THR A 127 16.07 7.79 3.51
N PHE A 128 15.62 8.96 3.05
CA PHE A 128 14.25 9.22 2.64
C PHE A 128 14.12 8.97 1.16
N ARG A 129 13.14 8.17 0.76
CA ARG A 129 12.77 8.06 -0.65
C ARG A 129 11.60 8.99 -0.91
N ILE A 130 11.81 9.92 -1.83
CA ILE A 130 10.79 10.90 -2.25
C ILE A 130 10.37 10.54 -3.66
N ALA A 131 9.09 10.30 -3.86
CA ALA A 131 8.51 10.08 -5.18
C ALA A 131 7.76 11.32 -5.65
N PHE A 132 7.69 11.51 -6.97
CA PHE A 132 7.09 12.67 -7.62
C PHE A 132 6.74 12.32 -9.07
N SER A 133 5.79 13.04 -9.63
CA SER A 133 5.33 12.87 -11.01
C SER A 133 5.85 13.96 -11.93
N SER A 134 5.85 13.69 -13.24
CA SER A 134 6.08 14.68 -14.27
C SER A 134 4.79 14.94 -15.05
N LYS A 135 4.35 16.20 -15.09
CA LYS A 135 3.20 16.65 -15.86
C LYS A 135 3.53 17.94 -16.58
N ASN A 136 3.33 17.98 -17.90
CA ASN A 136 3.59 19.18 -18.73
C ASN A 136 5.00 19.78 -18.55
N ARG A 137 6.02 18.93 -18.43
CA ARG A 137 7.43 19.34 -18.16
C ARG A 137 7.68 19.99 -16.80
N SER A 138 6.75 19.86 -15.85
CA SER A 138 6.92 20.24 -14.45
C SER A 138 6.87 19.00 -13.57
N PHE A 139 7.59 19.02 -12.44
CA PHE A 139 7.47 17.98 -11.42
C PHE A 139 6.46 18.40 -10.34
N ASP A 140 5.57 17.50 -9.97
CA ASP A 140 4.51 17.68 -8.97
C ASP A 140 4.35 16.43 -8.08
N ASN A 141 3.40 16.46 -7.14
CA ASN A 141 3.05 15.36 -6.23
C ASN A 141 4.24 14.77 -5.44
N PHE A 142 5.10 15.63 -4.90
CA PHE A 142 6.19 15.19 -4.04
C PHE A 142 5.64 14.61 -2.74
N LYS A 143 5.94 13.34 -2.48
CA LYS A 143 5.51 12.61 -1.29
C LYS A 143 6.59 11.66 -0.81
N ILE A 144 6.56 11.34 0.48
CA ILE A 144 7.47 10.36 1.09
C ILE A 144 6.92 8.95 0.83
N VAL A 145 7.73 8.07 0.25
CA VAL A 145 7.37 6.65 0.04
C VAL A 145 8.02 5.71 1.03
N GLY A 146 9.02 6.18 1.78
CA GLY A 146 9.64 5.41 2.84
C GLY A 146 10.86 6.07 3.45
N ILE A 147 11.20 5.59 4.64
CA ILE A 147 12.36 6.03 5.41
C ILE A 147 13.10 4.79 5.90
N ARG A 148 14.40 4.70 5.62
CA ARG A 148 15.25 3.60 6.09
C ARG A 148 16.56 4.10 6.69
N ASN A 149 17.21 3.25 7.49
CA ASN A 149 18.58 3.53 7.93
C ASN A 149 19.52 3.59 6.71
N ALA A 150 20.43 4.56 6.69
CA ALA A 150 21.40 4.76 5.62
C ALA A 150 22.38 3.59 5.44
N GLU A 151 22.65 2.86 6.52
CA GLU A 151 23.52 1.68 6.53
C GLU A 151 22.76 0.37 6.27
N SER A 152 21.42 0.40 6.25
CA SER A 152 20.62 -0.79 6.00
C SER A 152 20.79 -1.29 4.56
N SER A 153 21.08 -2.58 4.42
CA SER A 153 21.07 -3.33 3.16
C SER A 153 19.69 -3.89 2.81
N ASP A 154 18.67 -3.61 3.62
CA ASP A 154 17.33 -4.16 3.43
C ASP A 154 16.71 -3.56 2.15
N MET A 155 16.31 -4.45 1.24
CA MET A 155 15.58 -4.06 0.03
C MET A 155 14.09 -3.98 0.38
N ILE A 156 13.56 -2.77 0.44
CA ILE A 156 12.14 -2.51 0.68
C ILE A 156 11.47 -2.31 -0.68
N ASP A 157 10.40 -3.07 -0.93
CA ASP A 157 9.56 -2.89 -2.11
C ASP A 157 8.63 -1.69 -1.90
N TYR A 158 8.82 -0.66 -2.73
CA TYR A 158 7.98 0.55 -2.73
C TYR A 158 7.02 0.58 -3.93
N SER A 159 6.88 -0.51 -4.69
CA SER A 159 6.13 -0.55 -5.94
C SER A 159 4.67 -0.10 -5.77
N LYS A 160 3.99 -0.54 -4.70
CA LYS A 160 2.61 -0.13 -4.38
C LYS A 160 2.50 1.39 -4.16
N ALA A 161 3.35 1.95 -3.29
CA ALA A 161 3.37 3.39 -3.04
C ALA A 161 3.74 4.19 -4.30
N LEU A 162 4.68 3.69 -5.12
CA LEU A 162 5.09 4.37 -6.34
C LEU A 162 3.96 4.46 -7.38
N LYS A 163 3.06 3.47 -7.45
CA LYS A 163 1.88 3.53 -8.33
C LYS A 163 0.94 4.68 -7.97
N GLU A 164 0.89 5.08 -6.70
CA GLU A 164 -0.05 6.09 -6.19
C GLU A 164 0.47 7.54 -6.31
N VAL A 165 1.67 7.75 -6.86
CA VAL A 165 2.28 9.09 -7.01
C VAL A 165 1.43 10.03 -7.87
N ASN A 166 0.69 9.47 -8.84
CA ASN A 166 -0.21 10.21 -9.74
C ASN A 166 -1.68 10.19 -9.27
N SER A 167 -1.92 9.98 -7.97
CA SER A 167 -3.29 9.95 -7.45
C SER A 167 -3.98 11.31 -7.56
N GLU A 168 -5.28 11.27 -7.80
CA GLU A 168 -6.16 12.42 -7.72
C GLU A 168 -6.71 12.54 -6.29
N ASP A 169 -6.78 13.78 -5.79
CA ASP A 169 -7.44 14.10 -4.53
C ASP A 169 -8.97 14.16 -4.76
N LEU A 170 -9.63 13.04 -4.53
CA LEU A 170 -11.09 12.93 -4.58
C LEU A 170 -11.70 13.09 -3.19
N ASN A 171 -12.95 13.53 -3.12
CA ASN A 171 -13.64 13.64 -1.84
C ASN A 171 -14.14 12.26 -1.35
N GLU A 172 -14.48 12.17 -0.06
CA GLU A 172 -14.91 10.91 0.57
C GLU A 172 -16.17 10.31 -0.08
N GLU A 173 -17.10 11.12 -0.59
CA GLU A 173 -18.32 10.63 -1.25
C GLU A 173 -17.98 9.95 -2.59
N GLU A 174 -17.09 10.55 -3.39
CA GLU A 174 -16.61 9.99 -4.64
C GLU A 174 -15.83 8.69 -4.40
N LEU A 175 -14.93 8.70 -3.42
CA LEU A 175 -14.16 7.51 -3.04
C LEU A 175 -15.08 6.38 -2.56
N THR A 176 -16.07 6.68 -1.74
CA THR A 176 -17.05 5.69 -1.26
C THR A 176 -17.79 5.03 -2.43
N LYS A 177 -18.27 5.82 -3.40
CA LYS A 177 -18.93 5.27 -4.60
C LYS A 177 -18.02 4.37 -5.42
N ILE A 178 -16.74 4.74 -5.54
CA ILE A 178 -15.75 3.93 -6.26
C ILE A 178 -15.51 2.62 -5.50
N HIS A 179 -15.28 2.68 -4.19
CA HIS A 179 -15.06 1.50 -3.35
C HIS A 179 -16.28 0.57 -3.36
N ASP A 180 -17.50 1.09 -3.23
CA ASP A 180 -18.73 0.29 -3.28
C ASP A 180 -18.90 -0.39 -4.65
N GLY A 181 -18.59 0.33 -5.74
CA GLY A 181 -18.57 -0.25 -7.09
C GLY A 181 -17.58 -1.40 -7.23
N ILE A 182 -16.36 -1.23 -6.69
CA ILE A 182 -15.34 -2.29 -6.70
C ILE A 182 -15.77 -3.47 -5.84
N LYS A 183 -16.33 -3.23 -4.64
CA LYS A 183 -16.85 -4.29 -3.76
C LYS A 183 -17.97 -5.07 -4.43
N ALA A 184 -18.87 -4.40 -5.15
CA ALA A 184 -19.92 -5.06 -5.93
C ALA A 184 -19.33 -5.97 -7.00
N ILE A 185 -18.34 -5.48 -7.77
CA ILE A 185 -17.64 -6.28 -8.79
C ILE A 185 -16.92 -7.48 -8.18
N LEU A 186 -16.22 -7.31 -7.05
CA LEU A 186 -15.57 -8.41 -6.33
C LEU A 186 -16.60 -9.42 -5.80
N GLY A 187 -17.78 -8.95 -5.38
CA GLY A 187 -18.91 -9.77 -4.97
C GLY A 187 -19.43 -10.62 -6.12
N ASP A 188 -19.68 -10.01 -7.28
CA ASP A 188 -20.12 -10.71 -8.49
C ASP A 188 -19.07 -11.74 -8.93
N TYR A 189 -17.79 -11.37 -8.92
CA TYR A 189 -16.68 -12.27 -9.20
C TYR A 189 -16.68 -13.50 -8.29
N ASN A 190 -16.79 -13.30 -6.97
CA ASN A 190 -16.82 -14.38 -5.99
C ASN A 190 -18.05 -15.28 -6.18
N ASN A 191 -19.23 -14.68 -6.38
CA ASN A 191 -20.49 -15.41 -6.57
C ASN A 191 -20.45 -16.29 -7.82
N TYR A 192 -20.00 -15.75 -8.96
CA TYR A 192 -19.93 -16.56 -10.18
C TYR A 192 -18.91 -17.66 -10.08
N LEU A 193 -17.76 -17.45 -9.42
CA LEU A 193 -16.82 -18.55 -9.18
C LEU A 193 -17.38 -19.64 -8.28
N ALA A 194 -18.15 -19.27 -7.24
CA ALA A 194 -18.82 -20.22 -6.38
C ALA A 194 -19.80 -21.10 -7.17
N LEU A 195 -20.65 -20.48 -7.98
CA LEU A 195 -21.64 -21.18 -8.80
C LEU A 195 -20.99 -22.03 -9.90
N LEU A 196 -19.92 -21.53 -10.54
CA LEU A 196 -19.15 -22.29 -11.51
C LEU A 196 -18.44 -23.50 -10.87
N GLY A 197 -18.05 -23.38 -9.61
CA GLY A 197 -17.37 -24.42 -8.84
C GLY A 197 -18.30 -25.43 -8.19
N ASP A 198 -19.61 -25.18 -8.16
CA ASP A 198 -20.57 -26.05 -7.50
C ASP A 198 -20.87 -27.29 -8.37
N PRO A 199 -20.61 -28.52 -7.88
CA PRO A 199 -20.91 -29.73 -8.62
C PRO A 199 -22.42 -29.99 -8.77
N ASP A 200 -23.26 -29.41 -7.91
CA ASP A 200 -24.71 -29.62 -7.91
C ASP A 200 -25.44 -28.64 -8.87
N GLU A 201 -24.74 -27.60 -9.34
CA GLU A 201 -25.27 -26.65 -10.34
C GLU A 201 -25.39 -27.29 -11.73
N ILE A 202 -26.50 -27.02 -12.41
CA ILE A 202 -26.80 -27.61 -13.72
C ILE A 202 -25.96 -26.97 -14.82
N GLU A 203 -25.66 -27.75 -15.87
CA GLU A 203 -24.78 -27.30 -16.95
C GLU A 203 -25.34 -26.10 -17.73
N GLU A 204 -26.67 -26.01 -17.90
CA GLU A 204 -27.28 -24.84 -18.55
C GLU A 204 -27.01 -23.53 -17.77
N ASP A 205 -27.13 -23.57 -16.44
CA ASP A 205 -26.92 -22.40 -15.58
C ASP A 205 -25.43 -22.05 -15.50
N LYS A 206 -24.54 -23.05 -15.49
CA LYS A 206 -23.08 -22.83 -15.59
C LYS A 206 -22.66 -22.10 -16.87
N VAL A 207 -23.35 -22.33 -17.99
CA VAL A 207 -23.10 -21.57 -19.23
C VAL A 207 -23.46 -20.10 -19.02
N PHE A 208 -24.58 -19.81 -18.37
CA PHE A 208 -24.99 -18.44 -18.05
C PHE A 208 -23.99 -17.77 -17.09
N TYR A 209 -23.58 -18.44 -16.01
CA TYR A 209 -22.60 -17.90 -15.05
C TYR A 209 -21.23 -17.67 -15.70
N LYS A 210 -20.83 -18.52 -16.64
CA LYS A 210 -19.59 -18.33 -17.41
C LYS A 210 -19.65 -17.07 -18.26
N GLU A 211 -20.78 -16.79 -18.88
CA GLU A 211 -20.99 -15.54 -19.63
C GLU A 211 -20.95 -14.34 -18.69
N SER A 212 -21.70 -14.37 -17.58
CA SER A 212 -21.70 -13.29 -16.58
C SER A 212 -20.30 -13.03 -16.00
N PHE A 213 -19.56 -14.08 -15.65
CA PHE A 213 -18.18 -13.99 -15.18
C PHE A 213 -17.27 -13.33 -16.20
N THR A 214 -17.40 -13.71 -17.48
CA THR A 214 -16.58 -13.13 -18.56
C THR A 214 -16.89 -11.64 -18.74
N ASN A 215 -18.15 -11.23 -18.55
CA ASN A 215 -18.59 -9.84 -18.67
C ASN A 215 -18.12 -8.92 -17.53
N ILE A 216 -17.55 -9.46 -16.45
CA ILE A 216 -16.86 -8.65 -15.42
C ILE A 216 -15.62 -7.98 -16.01
N PHE A 217 -15.00 -8.59 -17.03
CA PHE A 217 -13.74 -8.13 -17.59
C PHE A 217 -13.97 -7.29 -18.85
N GLU A 218 -13.18 -6.23 -18.99
CA GLU A 218 -13.32 -5.25 -20.07
C GLU A 218 -13.13 -5.88 -21.46
N ASN A 219 -12.27 -6.90 -21.57
CA ASN A 219 -12.11 -7.69 -22.79
C ASN A 219 -11.44 -9.06 -22.54
N SER A 220 -11.34 -9.86 -23.60
CA SER A 220 -10.78 -11.22 -23.56
C SER A 220 -9.27 -11.31 -23.30
N GLU A 221 -8.54 -10.19 -23.44
CA GLU A 221 -7.10 -10.12 -23.16
C GLU A 221 -6.80 -9.79 -21.69
N THR A 222 -7.83 -9.47 -20.89
CA THR A 222 -7.67 -9.33 -19.45
C THR A 222 -7.10 -10.62 -18.87
N LYS A 223 -6.06 -10.47 -18.05
CA LYS A 223 -5.38 -11.58 -17.39
C LYS A 223 -5.75 -11.61 -15.93
N ILE A 224 -5.96 -12.82 -15.42
CA ILE A 224 -6.23 -13.09 -14.02
C ILE A 224 -5.16 -14.01 -13.46
N TYR A 225 -4.94 -13.87 -12.15
CA TYR A 225 -3.94 -14.66 -11.45
C TYR A 225 -4.32 -16.14 -11.48
N ASN A 226 -3.37 -17.01 -11.79
CA ASN A 226 -3.58 -18.45 -11.87
C ASN A 226 -3.53 -19.09 -10.48
N ASP A 227 -4.45 -18.70 -9.62
CA ASP A 227 -4.57 -19.17 -8.23
C ASP A 227 -5.10 -20.61 -8.11
N ILE A 228 -5.72 -21.13 -9.16
CA ILE A 228 -6.26 -22.49 -9.24
C ILE A 228 -5.21 -23.57 -9.52
N ASN A 229 -3.99 -23.20 -9.89
CA ASN A 229 -2.90 -24.14 -10.05
C ASN A 229 -1.86 -23.90 -8.96
N PRO A 230 -1.59 -24.88 -8.07
CA PRO A 230 -0.59 -24.75 -7.01
C PRO A 230 0.83 -24.45 -7.52
N GLU A 231 1.16 -24.90 -8.73
CA GLU A 231 2.47 -24.68 -9.36
C GLU A 231 2.25 -24.16 -10.79
N PRO A 232 1.84 -22.89 -10.96
CA PRO A 232 1.50 -22.36 -12.27
C PRO A 232 2.79 -22.01 -13.04
N GLU A 233 2.92 -22.51 -14.28
CA GLU A 233 4.00 -22.10 -15.19
C GLU A 233 3.97 -20.59 -15.49
N LYS A 234 2.77 -19.99 -15.45
CA LYS A 234 2.52 -18.56 -15.61
C LYS A 234 1.61 -18.08 -14.48
N SER A 235 2.05 -17.05 -13.76
CA SER A 235 1.26 -16.41 -12.70
C SER A 235 -0.01 -15.74 -13.22
N LEU A 236 -0.03 -15.31 -14.48
CA LEU A 236 -1.18 -14.64 -15.10
C LEU A 236 -1.62 -15.40 -16.36
N ILE A 237 -2.92 -15.68 -16.46
CA ILE A 237 -3.55 -16.35 -17.61
C ILE A 237 -4.79 -15.58 -18.08
N ASN A 238 -5.17 -15.75 -19.34
CA ASN A 238 -6.39 -15.11 -19.87
C ASN A 238 -7.63 -15.71 -19.21
N VAL A 239 -8.69 -14.91 -19.10
CA VAL A 239 -9.99 -15.31 -18.49
C VAL A 239 -10.51 -16.63 -19.04
N SER A 240 -10.47 -16.84 -20.36
CA SER A 240 -10.92 -18.09 -20.99
C SER A 240 -10.10 -19.31 -20.56
N SER A 241 -8.79 -19.15 -20.43
CA SER A 241 -7.89 -20.21 -19.98
C SER A 241 -8.11 -20.54 -18.51
N TYR A 242 -8.39 -19.52 -17.69
CA TYR A 242 -8.72 -19.71 -16.29
C TYR A 242 -9.99 -20.54 -16.12
N ILE A 243 -11.08 -20.21 -16.82
CA ILE A 243 -12.35 -20.95 -16.70
C ILE A 243 -12.18 -22.41 -17.14
N ILE A 244 -11.43 -22.66 -18.22
CA ILE A 244 -11.13 -24.03 -18.68
C ILE A 244 -10.35 -24.79 -17.59
N GLN A 245 -9.26 -24.19 -17.11
CA GLN A 245 -8.43 -24.80 -16.06
C GLN A 245 -9.20 -24.97 -14.76
N TYR A 246 -10.15 -24.08 -14.44
CA TYR A 246 -10.97 -24.14 -13.24
C TYR A 246 -11.77 -25.45 -13.20
N GLY A 247 -12.43 -25.80 -14.31
CA GLY A 247 -13.16 -27.06 -14.44
C GLY A 247 -12.25 -28.29 -14.57
N GLU A 248 -11.18 -28.20 -15.36
CA GLU A 248 -10.26 -29.33 -15.58
C GLU A 248 -9.45 -29.70 -14.33
N ASN A 249 -8.98 -28.70 -13.60
CA ASN A 249 -8.17 -28.90 -12.41
C ASN A 249 -9.03 -29.32 -11.22
N PHE A 250 -10.31 -28.92 -11.15
CA PHE A 250 -11.22 -29.27 -10.06
C PHE A 250 -12.48 -30.00 -10.56
N PRO A 251 -12.34 -31.24 -11.05
CA PRO A 251 -13.48 -31.98 -11.62
C PRO A 251 -14.57 -32.33 -10.59
N GLY A 252 -14.24 -32.30 -9.29
CA GLY A 252 -15.20 -32.47 -8.19
C GLY A 252 -15.79 -31.15 -7.66
N GLY A 253 -15.48 -30.04 -8.33
CA GLY A 253 -15.85 -28.69 -7.90
C GLY A 253 -14.87 -28.06 -6.92
N ILE A 254 -14.91 -26.72 -6.85
CA ILE A 254 -14.29 -25.92 -5.81
C ILE A 254 -15.38 -25.59 -4.77
N LYS A 255 -15.06 -25.81 -3.49
CA LYS A 255 -15.92 -25.59 -2.34
C LYS A 255 -15.35 -24.52 -1.42
N ASN A 256 -16.22 -23.88 -0.64
CA ASN A 256 -15.84 -22.86 0.33
C ASN A 256 -15.01 -21.72 -0.30
N ILE A 257 -15.34 -21.33 -1.55
CA ILE A 257 -14.71 -20.16 -2.14
C ILE A 257 -15.25 -18.90 -1.48
N SER A 258 -14.36 -18.03 -1.05
CA SER A 258 -14.71 -16.73 -0.49
C SER A 258 -13.62 -15.72 -0.79
N VAL A 259 -14.03 -14.49 -1.08
CA VAL A 259 -13.15 -13.31 -1.12
C VAL A 259 -13.52 -12.44 0.08
N ASN A 260 -12.53 -11.99 0.86
CA ASN A 260 -12.75 -11.12 2.00
C ASN A 260 -12.94 -9.66 1.54
N ILE A 261 -14.10 -9.38 0.95
CA ILE A 261 -14.42 -8.11 0.31
C ILE A 261 -14.51 -6.95 1.32
N ASP A 262 -14.96 -7.24 2.55
CA ASP A 262 -15.13 -6.22 3.58
C ASP A 262 -13.80 -5.67 4.09
N SER A 263 -12.73 -6.47 4.07
CA SER A 263 -11.36 -6.06 4.40
C SER A 263 -10.52 -5.71 3.17
N ALA A 264 -11.16 -5.53 2.00
CA ALA A 264 -10.43 -5.16 0.79
C ALA A 264 -9.74 -3.81 0.98
N ASP A 265 -8.46 -3.76 0.61
CA ASP A 265 -7.65 -2.54 0.63
C ASP A 265 -7.67 -1.89 -0.75
N PHE A 266 -7.96 -0.59 -0.79
CA PHE A 266 -8.14 0.17 -2.02
C PHE A 266 -6.98 1.12 -2.23
N GLY A 267 -6.38 1.05 -3.41
CA GLY A 267 -5.40 2.04 -3.85
C GLY A 267 -6.03 3.40 -4.07
N LYS A 268 -5.21 4.44 -4.04
CA LYS A 268 -5.64 5.77 -4.49
C LYS A 268 -6.05 5.75 -5.97
N VAL A 269 -6.99 6.63 -6.32
CA VAL A 269 -7.49 6.76 -7.70
C VAL A 269 -6.47 7.53 -8.53
N ILE A 270 -6.03 6.96 -9.64
CA ILE A 270 -5.03 7.49 -10.56
C ILE A 270 -5.71 7.91 -11.85
N LYS A 271 -5.39 9.09 -12.38
CA LYS A 271 -5.92 9.56 -13.66
C LYS A 271 -4.90 9.35 -14.78
N SER A 272 -5.33 8.72 -15.87
CA SER A 272 -4.50 8.62 -17.07
C SER A 272 -4.56 9.90 -17.92
N GLU A 273 -3.61 10.03 -18.84
CA GLU A 273 -3.59 11.12 -19.82
C GLU A 273 -4.84 11.17 -20.70
N ALA A 274 -5.50 10.02 -20.92
CA ALA A 274 -6.75 9.92 -21.67
C ALA A 274 -7.99 10.40 -20.89
N GLY A 275 -7.82 10.76 -19.61
CA GLY A 275 -8.91 11.21 -18.74
C GLY A 275 -9.69 10.09 -18.06
N ASN A 276 -9.27 8.84 -18.23
CA ASN A 276 -9.82 7.70 -17.50
C ASN A 276 -9.24 7.64 -16.09
N PHE A 277 -10.00 7.07 -15.16
CA PHE A 277 -9.57 6.84 -13.78
C PHE A 277 -9.36 5.36 -13.53
N TYR A 278 -8.31 5.04 -12.79
CA TYR A 278 -7.92 3.67 -12.45
C TYR A 278 -7.67 3.61 -10.96
N THR A 279 -7.99 2.48 -10.36
CA THR A 279 -7.53 2.13 -9.01
C THR A 279 -7.30 0.62 -8.98
N TYR A 280 -6.74 0.14 -7.90
CA TYR A 280 -6.55 -1.27 -7.63
C TYR A 280 -7.18 -1.62 -6.29
N ALA A 281 -7.55 -2.88 -6.13
CA ALA A 281 -8.01 -3.42 -4.85
C ALA A 281 -7.25 -4.71 -4.54
N TYR A 282 -6.95 -4.90 -3.26
CA TYR A 282 -6.36 -6.12 -2.72
C TYR A 282 -7.39 -6.76 -1.79
N ALA A 283 -7.71 -8.02 -2.03
CA ALA A 283 -8.62 -8.79 -1.18
C ALA A 283 -8.14 -10.23 -1.13
N ASP A 284 -8.16 -10.81 0.08
CA ASP A 284 -7.74 -12.19 0.29
C ASP A 284 -8.81 -13.14 -0.27
N LYS A 285 -8.37 -14.16 -0.99
CA LYS A 285 -9.21 -15.21 -1.55
C LYS A 285 -8.86 -16.56 -0.92
N PHE A 286 -9.90 -17.26 -0.52
CA PHE A 286 -9.83 -18.59 0.08
C PHE A 286 -10.64 -19.55 -0.77
N PHE A 287 -10.13 -20.77 -0.96
CA PHE A 287 -10.93 -21.86 -1.50
C PHE A 287 -10.39 -23.24 -1.10
N SER A 288 -11.25 -24.24 -1.24
CA SER A 288 -10.91 -25.65 -1.03
C SER A 288 -11.45 -26.51 -2.17
N GLY A 289 -10.81 -27.61 -2.51
CA GLY A 289 -11.31 -28.46 -3.60
C GLY A 289 -10.45 -29.69 -3.83
N SER A 290 -10.83 -30.50 -4.81
CA SER A 290 -10.01 -31.64 -5.26
C SER A 290 -9.24 -31.28 -6.53
N PHE A 291 -8.00 -30.82 -6.37
CA PHE A 291 -7.10 -30.56 -7.48
C PHE A 291 -6.63 -31.87 -8.12
N LYS A 292 -7.07 -32.14 -9.35
CA LYS A 292 -6.77 -33.35 -10.13
C LYS A 292 -6.97 -34.64 -9.32
N GLY A 293 -8.02 -34.67 -8.50
CA GLY A 293 -8.38 -35.83 -7.66
C GLY A 293 -7.70 -35.90 -6.30
N LYS A 294 -6.91 -34.89 -5.90
CA LYS A 294 -6.30 -34.78 -4.56
C LYS A 294 -6.81 -33.54 -3.84
N GLU A 295 -7.09 -33.65 -2.55
CA GLU A 295 -7.49 -32.49 -1.74
C GLU A 295 -6.43 -31.38 -1.82
N ALA A 296 -6.90 -30.16 -2.05
CA ALA A 296 -6.10 -28.96 -2.15
C ALA A 296 -6.79 -27.82 -1.39
N PHE A 297 -5.95 -27.00 -0.75
CA PHE A 297 -6.31 -25.80 -0.01
C PHE A 297 -5.44 -24.67 -0.53
N SER A 298 -6.03 -23.48 -0.72
CA SER A 298 -5.32 -22.28 -1.11
C SER A 298 -5.87 -21.05 -0.41
N GLU A 299 -4.95 -20.22 0.06
CA GLU A 299 -5.15 -18.89 0.64
C GLU A 299 -4.17 -17.95 -0.08
N MET A 300 -4.69 -16.89 -0.70
CA MET A 300 -3.92 -15.91 -1.48
C MET A 300 -4.40 -14.50 -1.26
#